data_AF-A0AAU2Y5E6-F1
#
_entry.id   AF-A0AAU2Y5E6-F1
#
_cell.length_a   1.000
_cell.length_b   1.000
_cell.length_c   1.000
_cell.angle_alpha   90.00
_cell.angle_beta   90.00
_cell.angle_gamma   90.00
#
_symmetry.space_group_name_H-M   'P 1'
#
loop_
_entity.id
_entity.type
_entity.pdbx_description
1 polymer ?
#
loop_
_entity_poly.entity_id
_entity_poly.type
_entity_poly.pdbx_seq_one_letter_code
_entity_poly.pdbx_strand_id
1 'polypeptide(L)'
;MTKHLAAARPGDRTTEPQTDRLRYLDAATRQIARGIGLDETLCELWRAAVPAFADTAFAHLYAPLPVGDEIATGPGVLRLHNTDHSAPRDPAVQAPEPPLPSPDTTFQAAAVVRPDATGLLAKLLQDGRPVFGNTRGVAEAVAELLGAADVPRALAPGQRLIIAPLHGRSHVLGSVVLIRAAGRTAFTDDDLLVASQLATHTALGIDKAMLYEREASVAATLQRTMLPPSLAELPGVQLASRYLPSSRTAQVGGDWYDSIPLPGNRIALVIGDVMGHSMTSAAIMGQLRTTVQTLAGLDLPPDEVLHHLDEQAGRLGTEHTATCLYAMYDPVRHRLLVSNAGHLPPVLLHPDGSAEILDVPPGAPIGVGSDGFESVEVHAPAGATLLLYTDGLVESRSSDVLTGVERLRARLHAAASESTSPVPDELCDVALGTLQTADRDDDIALLAARFGGLLPETVAYWYMAPRPQTAGLARRLTRRTLDQWGLDALVESTELLVSEVVANAVRFASRPITLRLVCTDVLRCEVGDDSPVVPRMRHAQLSDEGGRGLFLVDQFAQRWGATRVSTGKVVWFELALPGAQDTV
;
A
#
# COMPACT_ATOMS: atom_id res chain seq x y z
N MET A 1 4.96 5.84 -93.25
CA MET A 1 3.51 5.89 -92.92
C MET A 1 3.34 5.61 -91.43
N THR A 2 3.46 6.65 -90.60
CA THR A 2 2.36 7.34 -89.87
C THR A 2 1.72 6.51 -88.73
N LYS A 3 1.97 6.92 -87.48
CA LYS A 3 1.09 6.79 -86.29
C LYS A 3 1.67 7.68 -85.17
N HIS A 4 1.27 8.95 -85.14
CA HIS A 4 0.32 9.55 -84.19
C HIS A 4 0.84 9.68 -82.74
N LEU A 5 1.41 10.86 -82.45
CA LEU A 5 1.46 11.45 -81.11
C LEU A 5 0.02 11.74 -80.65
N ALA A 6 -0.39 11.17 -79.52
CA ALA A 6 -1.59 11.59 -78.80
C ALA A 6 -1.18 12.43 -77.59
N ALA A 7 -1.76 13.62 -77.50
CA ALA A 7 -1.54 14.62 -76.48
C ALA A 7 -1.98 14.15 -75.08
N ALA A 8 -1.16 14.46 -74.07
CA ALA A 8 -1.53 14.37 -72.66
C ALA A 8 -2.63 15.40 -72.34
N ARG A 9 -3.74 14.95 -71.74
CA ARG A 9 -4.78 15.81 -71.16
C ARG A 9 -4.32 16.30 -69.77
N PRO A 10 -4.55 17.57 -69.40
CA PRO A 10 -4.26 18.07 -68.07
C PRO A 10 -5.43 17.71 -67.14
N GLY A 11 -5.17 16.94 -66.10
CA GLY A 11 -6.20 16.57 -65.13
C GLY A 11 -5.64 15.72 -63.99
N ASP A 12 -4.69 16.25 -63.22
CA ASP A 12 -4.36 15.68 -61.91
C ASP A 12 -3.58 16.71 -61.04
N ARG A 13 -4.30 17.65 -60.41
CA ARG A 13 -3.72 18.63 -59.46
C ARG A 13 -4.49 18.70 -58.13
N THR A 14 -5.35 17.73 -57.84
CA THR A 14 -6.20 17.72 -56.63
C THR A 14 -5.77 16.70 -55.56
N THR A 15 -4.77 15.88 -55.83
CA THR A 15 -4.33 14.75 -54.98
C THR A 15 -3.27 15.10 -53.93
N GLU A 16 -2.43 16.13 -54.17
CA GLU A 16 -1.38 16.58 -53.23
C GLU A 16 -1.90 17.14 -51.88
N PRO A 17 -2.86 18.09 -51.82
CA PRO A 17 -3.28 18.69 -50.54
C PRO A 17 -4.07 17.74 -49.62
N GLN A 18 -4.73 16.72 -50.17
CA GLN A 18 -5.39 15.68 -49.37
C GLN A 18 -4.39 14.71 -48.74
N THR A 19 -3.30 14.39 -49.47
CA THR A 19 -2.26 13.47 -49.00
C THR A 19 -1.46 14.09 -47.85
N ASP A 20 -1.13 15.38 -47.91
CA ASP A 20 -0.42 16.07 -46.84
C ASP A 20 -1.26 16.22 -45.56
N ARG A 21 -2.58 16.35 -45.71
CA ARG A 21 -3.50 16.43 -44.57
C ARG A 21 -3.66 15.10 -43.84
N LEU A 22 -3.74 14.00 -44.58
CA LEU A 22 -3.74 12.64 -44.01
C LEU A 22 -2.43 12.34 -43.28
N ARG A 23 -1.29 12.78 -43.83
CA ARG A 23 0.02 12.66 -43.17
C ARG A 23 0.10 13.48 -41.89
N TYR A 24 -0.38 14.73 -41.90
CA TYR A 24 -0.47 15.54 -40.70
C TYR A 24 -1.32 14.85 -39.63
N LEU A 25 -2.51 14.37 -40.01
CA LEU A 25 -3.41 13.75 -39.06
C LEU A 25 -2.80 12.48 -38.44
N ASP A 26 -2.22 11.60 -39.24
CA ASP A 26 -1.55 10.39 -38.74
C ASP A 26 -0.36 10.72 -37.82
N ALA A 27 0.41 11.77 -38.12
CA ALA A 27 1.49 12.22 -37.23
C ALA A 27 0.94 12.80 -35.92
N ALA A 28 -0.10 13.64 -35.99
CA ALA A 28 -0.71 14.30 -34.84
C ALA A 28 -1.39 13.30 -33.89
N THR A 29 -2.13 12.32 -34.43
CA THR A 29 -2.81 11.30 -33.60
C THR A 29 -1.80 10.38 -32.93
N ARG A 30 -0.72 10.00 -33.62
CA ARG A 30 0.40 9.25 -33.01
C ARG A 30 1.13 10.05 -31.93
N GLN A 31 1.23 11.38 -32.10
CA GLN A 31 1.83 12.25 -31.09
C GLN A 31 0.97 12.32 -29.82
N ILE A 32 -0.33 12.59 -29.97
CA ILE A 32 -1.30 12.65 -28.85
C ILE A 32 -1.34 11.31 -28.09
N ALA A 33 -1.30 10.19 -28.82
CA ALA A 33 -1.33 8.86 -28.23
C ALA A 33 -0.09 8.50 -27.38
N ARG A 34 0.95 9.32 -27.36
CA ARG A 34 2.12 9.14 -26.47
C ARG A 34 1.86 9.58 -25.04
N GLY A 35 0.88 10.47 -24.82
CA GLY A 35 0.53 10.92 -23.48
C GLY A 35 0.03 9.76 -22.62
N ILE A 36 0.62 9.60 -21.43
CA ILE A 36 0.24 8.58 -20.46
C ILE A 36 -0.69 9.17 -19.39
N GLY A 37 -0.51 10.45 -19.06
CA GLY A 37 -1.35 11.21 -18.13
C GLY A 37 -2.18 12.31 -18.81
N LEU A 38 -3.06 12.95 -18.03
CA LEU A 38 -3.89 14.07 -18.48
C LEU A 38 -3.05 15.23 -19.04
N ASP A 39 -2.11 15.74 -18.24
CA ASP A 39 -1.29 16.89 -18.61
C ASP A 39 -0.40 16.59 -19.81
N GLU A 40 0.18 15.39 -19.87
CA GLU A 40 1.01 14.96 -20.98
C GLU A 40 0.20 14.85 -22.27
N THR A 41 -1.01 14.27 -22.22
CA THR A 41 -1.91 14.19 -23.38
C THR A 41 -2.29 15.58 -23.90
N LEU A 42 -2.56 16.53 -23.01
CA LEU A 42 -2.83 17.92 -23.39
C LEU A 42 -1.58 18.59 -23.99
N CYS A 43 -0.41 18.41 -23.40
CA CYS A 43 0.86 18.90 -23.95
C CYS A 43 1.12 18.34 -25.35
N GLU A 44 0.86 17.05 -25.59
CA GLU A 44 1.02 16.45 -26.90
C GLU A 44 -0.02 16.93 -27.92
N LEU A 45 -1.25 17.20 -27.48
CA LEU A 45 -2.22 17.94 -28.31
C LEU A 45 -1.69 19.33 -28.67
N TRP A 46 -1.14 20.09 -27.73
CA TRP A 46 -0.61 21.43 -28.00
C TRP A 46 0.53 21.40 -29.00
N ARG A 47 1.48 20.46 -28.84
CA ARG A 47 2.59 20.25 -29.79
C ARG A 47 2.11 19.83 -31.18
N ALA A 48 1.06 19.03 -31.26
CA ALA A 48 0.50 18.60 -32.52
C ALA A 48 -0.28 19.72 -33.23
N ALA A 49 -1.08 20.50 -32.48
CA ALA A 49 -1.99 21.50 -33.02
C ALA A 49 -1.34 22.86 -33.26
N VAL A 50 -0.36 23.28 -32.44
CA VAL A 50 0.26 24.60 -32.49
C VAL A 50 1.76 24.47 -32.84
N PRO A 51 2.26 25.15 -33.89
CA PRO A 51 1.57 26.07 -34.81
C PRO A 51 0.95 25.38 -36.04
N ALA A 52 1.01 24.04 -36.13
CA ALA A 52 0.73 23.33 -37.38
C ALA A 52 -0.72 23.49 -37.90
N PHE A 53 -1.70 23.58 -37.01
CA PHE A 53 -3.13 23.66 -37.34
C PHE A 53 -3.81 24.94 -36.85
N ALA A 54 -3.43 25.42 -35.66
CA ALA A 54 -3.92 26.62 -35.02
C ALA A 54 -2.74 27.47 -34.51
N ASP A 55 -2.99 28.75 -34.25
CA ASP A 55 -1.99 29.68 -33.69
C ASP A 55 -2.12 29.77 -32.16
N THR A 56 -3.30 29.44 -31.61
CA THR A 56 -3.55 29.34 -30.17
C THR A 56 -4.57 28.23 -29.91
N ALA A 57 -4.38 27.48 -28.83
CA ALA A 57 -5.28 26.43 -28.39
C ALA A 57 -5.39 26.40 -26.86
N PHE A 58 -6.57 26.08 -26.35
CA PHE A 58 -6.80 25.81 -24.94
C PHE A 58 -7.93 24.80 -24.77
N ALA A 59 -7.95 24.09 -23.64
CA ALA A 59 -8.98 23.12 -23.29
C ALA A 59 -9.77 23.59 -22.06
N HIS A 60 -11.06 23.29 -22.05
CA HIS A 60 -11.91 23.38 -20.88
C HIS A 60 -12.40 21.98 -20.55
N LEU A 61 -12.03 21.47 -19.37
CA LEU A 61 -12.36 20.11 -18.94
C LEU A 61 -13.27 20.12 -17.72
N TYR A 62 -14.21 19.19 -17.63
CA TYR A 62 -15.04 19.04 -16.45
C TYR A 62 -14.20 18.72 -15.21
N ALA A 63 -14.56 19.30 -14.08
CA ALA A 63 -13.93 19.06 -12.78
C ALA A 63 -15.01 18.69 -11.74
N PRO A 64 -15.01 17.45 -11.23
CA PRO A 64 -14.13 16.33 -11.60
C PRO A 64 -14.41 15.82 -13.03
N LEU A 65 -13.38 15.23 -13.67
CA LEU A 65 -13.56 14.49 -14.92
C LEU A 65 -14.37 13.22 -14.65
N PRO A 66 -15.31 12.84 -15.53
CA PRO A 66 -16.02 11.57 -15.40
C PRO A 66 -15.07 10.41 -15.67
N VAL A 67 -15.23 9.31 -14.91
CA VAL A 67 -14.41 8.09 -15.07
C VAL A 67 -15.33 6.87 -15.19
N GLY A 68 -15.09 6.03 -16.19
CA GLY A 68 -15.90 4.82 -16.41
C GLY A 68 -17.37 5.15 -16.66
N ASP A 69 -18.26 4.47 -15.93
CA ASP A 69 -19.73 4.65 -15.97
C ASP A 69 -20.26 5.55 -14.84
N GLU A 70 -19.39 6.29 -14.14
CA GLU A 70 -19.81 7.16 -13.05
C GLU A 70 -20.68 8.32 -13.58
N ILE A 71 -21.93 8.37 -13.12
CA ILE A 71 -22.84 9.48 -13.41
C ILE A 71 -22.35 10.69 -12.62
N ALA A 72 -21.90 11.74 -13.31
CA ALA A 72 -21.46 12.98 -12.69
C ALA A 72 -22.52 13.53 -11.71
N THR A 73 -22.18 13.60 -10.43
CA THR A 73 -23.08 14.06 -9.36
C THR A 73 -23.00 15.58 -9.22
N GLY A 74 -23.77 16.30 -10.03
CA GLY A 74 -23.97 17.76 -9.92
C GLY A 74 -23.69 18.53 -11.22
N PRO A 75 -24.00 19.85 -11.27
CA PRO A 75 -23.64 20.68 -12.42
C PRO A 75 -22.11 20.80 -12.51
N GLY A 76 -21.53 20.04 -13.43
CA GLY A 76 -20.09 20.00 -13.65
C GLY A 76 -19.54 21.36 -14.05
N VAL A 77 -18.40 21.74 -13.45
CA VAL A 77 -17.71 22.98 -13.77
C VAL A 77 -16.59 22.69 -14.75
N LEU A 78 -16.47 23.48 -15.81
CA LEU A 78 -15.39 23.41 -16.79
C LEU A 78 -14.20 24.26 -16.32
N ARG A 79 -13.00 23.69 -16.25
CA ARG A 79 -11.76 24.38 -15.88
C ARG A 79 -10.79 24.48 -17.05
N LEU A 80 -10.18 25.65 -17.17
CA LEU A 80 -9.20 25.93 -18.22
C LEU A 80 -7.90 25.13 -18.01
N HIS A 81 -7.40 24.53 -19.09
CA HIS A 81 -6.09 23.91 -19.21
C HIS A 81 -5.42 24.52 -20.47
N ASN A 82 -4.29 25.20 -20.30
CA ASN A 82 -3.62 25.93 -21.39
C ASN A 82 -2.13 25.57 -21.52
N THR A 83 -1.48 26.17 -22.51
CA THR A 83 -0.05 26.01 -22.82
C THR A 83 0.90 26.62 -21.78
N ASP A 84 0.41 27.42 -20.84
CA ASP A 84 1.24 28.29 -19.99
C ASP A 84 1.52 27.70 -18.60
N HIS A 85 1.28 26.40 -18.37
CA HIS A 85 1.87 25.72 -17.23
C HIS A 85 3.36 25.45 -17.48
N SER A 86 4.13 26.54 -17.37
CA SER A 86 5.41 26.47 -16.67
C SER A 86 5.14 25.72 -15.36
N ALA A 87 5.87 24.63 -15.12
CA ALA A 87 5.95 23.97 -13.82
C ALA A 87 5.97 24.99 -12.68
N PRO A 88 5.50 24.67 -11.45
CA PRO A 88 5.63 25.56 -10.31
C PRO A 88 7.10 25.98 -10.18
N ARG A 89 7.43 27.19 -10.62
CA ARG A 89 8.78 27.73 -10.59
C ARG A 89 9.05 28.14 -9.16
N ASP A 90 10.03 27.48 -8.55
CA ASP A 90 10.61 27.86 -7.28
C ASP A 90 10.94 29.38 -7.30
N PRO A 91 10.49 30.18 -6.33
CA PRO A 91 10.63 31.64 -6.35
C PRO A 91 12.09 32.14 -6.22
N ALA A 92 13.09 31.26 -6.24
CA ALA A 92 14.47 31.56 -5.89
C ALA A 92 15.43 31.82 -7.07
N VAL A 93 15.00 31.67 -8.34
CA VAL A 93 15.93 31.86 -9.48
C VAL A 93 15.35 32.83 -10.51
N GLN A 94 15.60 34.13 -10.29
CA GLN A 94 15.44 35.17 -11.32
C GLN A 94 16.76 35.35 -12.08
N ALA A 95 16.80 34.90 -13.33
CA ALA A 95 17.73 35.42 -14.33
C ALA A 95 16.89 36.15 -15.41
N PRO A 96 17.27 37.36 -15.83
CA PRO A 96 16.52 38.10 -16.84
C PRO A 96 16.90 37.60 -18.23
N GLU A 97 16.07 36.73 -18.83
CA GLU A 97 16.12 36.49 -20.27
C GLU A 97 15.51 37.69 -21.03
N PRO A 98 16.05 38.07 -22.20
CA PRO A 98 15.53 39.18 -22.98
C PRO A 98 14.13 38.86 -23.53
N PRO A 99 13.23 39.85 -23.61
CA PRO A 99 11.85 39.61 -24.02
C PRO A 99 11.79 39.22 -25.50
N LEU A 100 11.29 38.02 -25.78
CA LEU A 100 10.82 37.66 -27.12
C LEU A 100 9.63 38.58 -27.50
N PRO A 101 9.52 39.02 -28.76
CA PRO A 101 8.42 39.86 -29.20
C PRO A 101 7.09 39.13 -29.01
N SER A 102 6.22 39.70 -28.17
CA SER A 102 4.87 39.23 -27.92
C SER A 102 4.00 39.36 -29.18
N PRO A 103 3.35 38.30 -29.68
CA PRO A 103 2.34 38.45 -30.72
C PRO A 103 1.09 39.13 -30.14
N ASP A 104 0.62 40.18 -30.82
CA ASP A 104 -0.46 41.13 -30.48
C ASP A 104 -1.89 40.54 -30.30
N THR A 105 -2.07 39.42 -29.63
CA THR A 105 -3.41 38.95 -29.26
C THR A 105 -3.43 38.29 -27.88
N THR A 106 -3.63 39.10 -26.83
CA THR A 106 -3.86 38.61 -25.47
C THR A 106 -5.32 38.15 -25.34
N PHE A 107 -5.58 36.90 -25.70
CA PHE A 107 -6.84 36.23 -25.38
C PHE A 107 -6.82 35.82 -23.90
N GLN A 108 -7.86 36.14 -23.14
CA GLN A 108 -7.99 35.70 -21.76
C GLN A 108 -9.10 34.65 -21.67
N ALA A 109 -8.77 33.36 -21.81
CA ALA A 109 -9.75 32.29 -21.64
C ALA A 109 -10.31 32.28 -20.21
N ALA A 110 -11.60 31.95 -20.05
CA ALA A 110 -12.23 31.88 -18.73
C ALA A 110 -11.59 30.76 -17.91
N ALA A 111 -11.07 31.07 -16.73
CA ALA A 111 -10.47 30.07 -15.85
C ALA A 111 -11.48 28.99 -15.42
N VAL A 112 -12.74 29.39 -15.25
CA VAL A 112 -13.83 28.55 -14.76
C VAL A 112 -15.11 28.90 -15.52
N VAL A 113 -15.77 27.89 -16.07
CA VAL A 113 -17.00 28.00 -16.85
C VAL A 113 -18.07 27.09 -16.24
N ARG A 114 -19.29 27.60 -16.09
CA ARG A 114 -20.41 26.85 -15.49
C ARG A 114 -21.54 26.76 -16.52
N PRO A 115 -21.49 25.76 -17.42
CA PRO A 115 -22.49 25.64 -18.46
C PRO A 115 -23.88 25.48 -17.83
N ASP A 116 -24.83 26.32 -18.25
CA ASP A 116 -26.24 26.09 -17.97
C ASP A 116 -26.63 24.74 -18.58
N ALA A 117 -27.30 23.87 -17.81
CA ALA A 117 -27.74 22.55 -18.26
C ALA A 117 -28.64 22.61 -19.51
N THR A 118 -29.33 23.74 -19.71
CA THR A 118 -30.17 24.01 -20.90
C THR A 118 -29.51 24.97 -21.91
N GLY A 119 -28.32 25.47 -21.57
CA GLY A 119 -27.56 26.41 -22.38
C GLY A 119 -26.97 25.78 -23.65
N LEU A 120 -26.62 26.64 -24.60
CA LEU A 120 -26.12 26.18 -25.90
C LEU A 120 -24.76 25.49 -25.80
N LEU A 121 -23.89 25.91 -24.87
CA LEU A 121 -22.61 25.24 -24.61
C LEU A 121 -22.82 23.78 -24.19
N ALA A 122 -23.74 23.52 -23.25
CA ALA A 122 -24.06 22.15 -22.83
C ALA A 122 -24.58 21.30 -23.99
N LYS A 123 -25.43 21.87 -24.86
CA LYS A 123 -25.95 21.16 -26.05
C LYS A 123 -24.87 20.87 -27.10
N LEU A 124 -24.01 21.84 -27.40
CA LEU A 124 -22.86 21.65 -28.31
C LEU A 124 -21.91 20.58 -27.78
N LEU A 125 -21.65 20.64 -26.48
CA LEU A 125 -20.87 19.64 -25.78
C LEU A 125 -21.52 18.27 -25.88
N GLN A 126 -22.83 18.11 -25.77
CA GLN A 126 -23.52 16.82 -25.92
C GLN A 126 -23.57 16.31 -27.37
N ASP A 127 -23.72 17.20 -28.35
CA ASP A 127 -23.81 16.83 -29.78
C ASP A 127 -22.49 16.25 -30.32
N GLY A 128 -21.35 16.55 -29.69
CA GLY A 128 -20.04 15.95 -29.98
C GLY A 128 -19.43 16.36 -31.32
N ARG A 129 -20.00 17.35 -32.01
CA ARG A 129 -19.55 17.81 -33.33
C ARG A 129 -18.82 19.15 -33.23
N PRO A 130 -17.64 19.30 -33.85
CA PRO A 130 -16.99 20.60 -33.91
C PRO A 130 -17.82 21.62 -34.68
N VAL A 131 -17.81 22.86 -34.19
CA VAL A 131 -18.52 23.98 -34.80
C VAL A 131 -17.60 25.18 -34.96
N PHE A 132 -17.88 26.02 -35.97
CA PHE A 132 -17.22 27.31 -36.09
C PHE A 132 -17.79 28.31 -35.07
N GLY A 133 -16.99 29.28 -34.66
CA GLY A 133 -17.44 30.35 -33.77
C GLY A 133 -18.62 31.19 -34.31
N ASN A 134 -18.86 31.18 -35.64
CA ASN A 134 -19.87 32.00 -36.31
C ASN A 134 -21.12 31.19 -36.65
N THR A 135 -21.17 29.92 -36.28
CA THR A 135 -22.39 29.13 -36.37
C THR A 135 -23.48 29.84 -35.56
N ARG A 136 -24.67 29.98 -36.16
CA ARG A 136 -25.77 30.75 -35.58
C ARG A 136 -26.10 30.23 -34.17
N GLY A 137 -26.07 31.12 -33.18
CA GLY A 137 -26.30 30.80 -31.77
C GLY A 137 -25.02 30.60 -30.94
N VAL A 138 -23.90 30.19 -31.55
CA VAL A 138 -22.66 29.77 -30.84
C VAL A 138 -21.91 30.93 -30.17
N ALA A 139 -22.24 32.18 -30.51
CA ALA A 139 -21.61 33.38 -29.93
C ALA A 139 -21.69 33.44 -28.40
N GLU A 140 -22.80 32.98 -27.81
CA GLU A 140 -22.95 32.92 -26.34
C GLU A 140 -22.00 31.90 -25.71
N ALA A 141 -21.85 30.72 -26.33
CA ALA A 141 -20.90 29.70 -25.87
C ALA A 141 -19.45 30.15 -26.01
N VAL A 142 -19.11 30.88 -27.08
CA VAL A 142 -17.77 31.49 -27.26
C VAL A 142 -17.50 32.54 -26.19
N ALA A 143 -18.48 33.40 -25.89
CA ALA A 143 -18.37 34.40 -24.84
C ALA A 143 -18.15 33.76 -23.46
N GLU A 144 -18.86 32.66 -23.17
CA GLU A 144 -18.72 31.89 -21.93
C GLU A 144 -17.30 31.30 -21.77
N LEU A 145 -16.77 30.66 -22.82
CA LEU A 145 -15.42 30.06 -22.81
C LEU A 145 -14.29 31.09 -22.78
N LEU A 146 -14.50 32.27 -23.36
CA LEU A 146 -13.55 33.39 -23.38
C LEU A 146 -13.71 34.34 -22.19
N GLY A 147 -14.69 34.14 -21.30
CA GLY A 147 -14.90 34.98 -20.12
C GLY A 147 -15.16 36.46 -20.44
N ALA A 148 -15.63 36.75 -21.65
CA ALA A 148 -15.78 38.10 -22.18
C ALA A 148 -17.25 38.36 -22.56
N ALA A 149 -17.82 39.46 -22.08
CA ALA A 149 -19.19 39.87 -22.41
C ALA A 149 -19.37 40.28 -23.89
N ASP A 150 -18.28 40.71 -24.54
CA ASP A 150 -18.22 41.03 -25.97
C ASP A 150 -17.03 40.34 -26.61
N VAL A 151 -17.26 39.51 -27.63
CA VAL A 151 -16.18 38.94 -28.45
C VAL A 151 -15.54 40.09 -29.25
N PRO A 152 -14.22 40.35 -29.14
CA PRO A 152 -13.59 41.50 -29.79
C PRO A 152 -13.88 41.51 -31.29
N ARG A 153 -14.23 42.66 -31.90
CA ARG A 153 -14.52 42.77 -33.36
C ARG A 153 -13.38 42.28 -34.27
N ALA A 154 -12.13 42.22 -33.78
CA ALA A 154 -10.98 41.62 -34.46
C ALA A 154 -11.10 40.08 -34.60
N LEU A 155 -11.92 39.47 -33.73
CA LEU A 155 -12.50 38.14 -33.82
C LEU A 155 -13.99 38.26 -34.12
N ALA A 156 -14.36 38.89 -35.24
CA ALA A 156 -15.64 38.50 -35.84
C ALA A 156 -15.63 36.96 -35.84
N PRO A 157 -16.53 36.25 -35.11
CA PRO A 157 -16.33 34.84 -34.75
C PRO A 157 -16.33 33.87 -35.92
N GLY A 158 -15.99 34.27 -37.14
CA GLY A 158 -15.99 33.55 -38.40
C GLY A 158 -15.40 32.15 -38.37
N GLN A 159 -15.01 31.65 -39.53
CA GLN A 159 -14.30 30.37 -39.60
C GLN A 159 -12.86 30.46 -39.04
N ARG A 160 -12.55 31.31 -38.04
CA ARG A 160 -11.21 31.43 -37.41
C ARG A 160 -11.13 30.87 -36.00
N LEU A 161 -12.27 30.43 -35.46
CA LEU A 161 -12.39 29.74 -34.18
C LEU A 161 -13.16 28.45 -34.41
N ILE A 162 -12.63 27.34 -33.91
CA ILE A 162 -13.34 26.07 -33.81
C ILE A 162 -13.49 25.73 -32.33
N ILE A 163 -14.72 25.38 -31.93
CA ILE A 163 -14.99 24.68 -30.68
C ILE A 163 -15.12 23.20 -31.04
N ALA A 164 -14.23 22.37 -30.53
CA ALA A 164 -14.24 20.93 -30.73
C ALA A 164 -14.54 20.24 -29.38
N PRO A 165 -15.74 19.65 -29.21
CA PRO A 165 -16.05 18.88 -28.00
C PRO A 165 -15.12 17.69 -27.83
N LEU A 166 -14.66 17.46 -26.61
CA LEU A 166 -13.92 16.27 -26.20
C LEU A 166 -14.92 15.22 -25.72
N HIS A 167 -15.28 14.32 -26.62
CA HIS A 167 -16.14 13.18 -26.32
C HIS A 167 -15.28 11.94 -26.06
N GLY A 168 -15.32 11.47 -24.82
CA GLY A 168 -14.83 10.14 -24.46
C GLY A 168 -15.74 9.04 -24.99
N ARG A 169 -15.54 7.81 -24.51
CA ARG A 169 -16.34 6.64 -24.92
C ARG A 169 -17.81 6.74 -24.50
N SER A 170 -18.05 7.23 -23.29
CA SER A 170 -19.38 7.27 -22.67
C SER A 170 -19.78 8.66 -22.16
N HIS A 171 -18.83 9.60 -22.08
CA HIS A 171 -19.01 10.88 -21.41
C HIS A 171 -18.36 12.03 -22.17
N VAL A 172 -18.91 13.24 -21.99
CA VAL A 172 -18.30 14.47 -22.47
C VAL A 172 -17.28 14.93 -21.43
N LEU A 173 -16.02 15.06 -21.85
CA LEU A 173 -14.91 15.50 -21.00
C LEU A 173 -14.78 17.02 -20.96
N GLY A 174 -15.24 17.69 -22.02
CA GLY A 174 -15.14 19.14 -22.15
C GLY A 174 -15.01 19.58 -23.60
N SER A 175 -14.19 20.60 -23.87
CA SER A 175 -13.92 21.08 -25.24
C SER A 175 -12.49 21.59 -25.40
N VAL A 176 -12.01 21.56 -26.64
CA VAL A 176 -10.82 22.28 -27.09
C VAL A 176 -11.27 23.43 -27.98
N VAL A 177 -10.70 24.60 -27.76
CA VAL A 177 -10.89 25.77 -28.61
C VAL A 177 -9.61 26.00 -29.41
N LEU A 178 -9.75 26.10 -30.73
CA LEU A 178 -8.66 26.29 -31.69
C LEU A 178 -8.85 27.62 -32.40
N ILE A 179 -7.83 28.48 -32.38
CA ILE A 179 -7.91 29.84 -32.91
C ILE A 179 -6.79 30.08 -33.93
N ARG A 180 -7.15 30.67 -35.07
CA ARG A 180 -6.19 31.18 -36.07
C ARG A 180 -6.11 32.71 -36.01
N ALA A 181 -4.89 33.24 -36.02
CA ALA A 181 -4.58 34.65 -36.03
C ALA A 181 -5.01 35.31 -37.34
N ALA A 182 -5.11 36.65 -37.33
CA ALA A 182 -5.67 37.39 -38.46
C ALA A 182 -4.85 37.26 -39.76
N GLY A 183 -3.55 36.92 -39.66
CA GLY A 183 -2.65 36.71 -40.79
C GLY A 183 -2.76 35.32 -41.46
N ARG A 184 -3.52 34.39 -40.88
CA ARG A 184 -3.69 33.02 -41.39
C ARG A 184 -5.02 32.85 -42.13
N THR A 185 -5.07 31.91 -43.06
CA THR A 185 -6.31 31.52 -43.76
C THR A 185 -7.33 30.97 -42.76
N ALA A 186 -8.59 31.38 -42.92
CA ALA A 186 -9.67 30.85 -42.10
C ALA A 186 -9.79 29.33 -42.28
N PHE A 187 -10.30 28.65 -41.26
CA PHE A 187 -10.67 27.25 -41.30
C PHE A 187 -11.71 26.96 -42.39
N THR A 188 -11.64 25.76 -42.96
CA THR A 188 -12.61 25.25 -43.94
C THR A 188 -13.46 24.14 -43.31
N ASP A 189 -14.51 23.68 -43.98
CA ASP A 189 -15.33 22.55 -43.48
C ASP A 189 -14.49 21.28 -43.27
N ASP A 190 -13.47 21.06 -44.10
CA ASP A 190 -12.50 19.97 -43.91
C ASP A 190 -11.67 20.14 -42.62
N ASP A 191 -11.43 21.38 -42.16
CA ASP A 191 -10.74 21.62 -40.88
C ASP A 191 -11.61 21.18 -39.70
N LEU A 192 -12.95 21.19 -39.80
CA LEU A 192 -13.81 20.62 -38.76
C LEU A 192 -13.59 19.11 -38.62
N LEU A 193 -13.31 18.41 -39.71
CA LEU A 193 -12.98 16.97 -39.67
C LEU A 193 -11.64 16.75 -38.97
N VAL A 194 -10.62 17.56 -39.28
CA VAL A 194 -9.31 17.48 -38.61
C VAL A 194 -9.44 17.79 -37.11
N ALA A 195 -10.16 18.86 -36.76
CA ALA A 195 -10.42 19.22 -35.36
C ALA A 195 -11.20 18.14 -34.62
N SER A 196 -12.17 17.50 -35.29
CA SER A 196 -12.92 16.35 -34.76
C SER A 196 -11.98 15.20 -34.41
N GLN A 197 -11.05 14.87 -35.30
CA GLN A 197 -10.10 13.78 -35.10
C GLN A 197 -9.09 14.10 -33.97
N LEU A 198 -8.55 15.31 -33.93
CA LEU A 198 -7.68 15.75 -32.83
C LEU A 198 -8.41 15.69 -31.48
N ALA A 199 -9.66 16.18 -31.43
CA ALA A 199 -10.48 16.14 -30.22
C ALA A 199 -10.82 14.70 -29.81
N THR A 200 -11.18 13.83 -30.75
CA THR A 200 -11.46 12.41 -30.50
C THR A 200 -10.24 11.69 -29.91
N HIS A 201 -9.06 11.84 -30.53
CA HIS A 201 -7.84 11.18 -30.05
C HIS A 201 -7.37 11.74 -28.69
N THR A 202 -7.54 13.05 -28.47
CA THR A 202 -7.26 13.66 -27.17
C THR A 202 -8.21 13.12 -26.11
N ALA A 203 -9.51 13.07 -26.40
CA ALA A 203 -10.50 12.56 -25.46
C ALA A 203 -10.26 11.07 -25.12
N LEU A 204 -9.90 10.24 -26.11
CA LEU A 204 -9.51 8.85 -25.87
C LEU A 204 -8.25 8.72 -25.02
N GLY A 205 -7.26 9.60 -25.20
CA GLY A 205 -6.06 9.66 -24.37
C GLY A 205 -6.38 10.04 -22.92
N ILE A 206 -7.21 11.07 -22.73
CA ILE A 206 -7.68 11.50 -21.40
C ILE A 206 -8.51 10.41 -20.72
N ASP A 207 -9.48 9.81 -21.40
CA ASP A 207 -10.28 8.68 -20.88
C ASP A 207 -9.39 7.53 -20.40
N LYS A 208 -8.38 7.18 -21.20
CA LYS A 208 -7.43 6.12 -20.88
C LYS A 208 -6.57 6.48 -19.66
N ALA A 209 -6.08 7.71 -19.58
CA ALA A 209 -5.33 8.21 -18.43
C ALA A 209 -6.18 8.15 -17.14
N MET A 210 -7.43 8.61 -17.21
CA MET A 210 -8.36 8.59 -16.07
C MET A 210 -8.72 7.18 -15.62
N LEU A 211 -8.93 6.25 -16.54
CA LEU A 211 -9.18 4.86 -16.20
C LEU A 211 -7.97 4.23 -15.48
N TYR A 212 -6.76 4.47 -15.98
CA TYR A 212 -5.54 3.97 -15.34
C TYR A 212 -5.27 4.60 -13.99
N GLU A 213 -5.47 5.92 -13.83
CA GLU A 213 -5.33 6.58 -12.53
C GLU A 213 -6.34 6.03 -11.52
N ARG A 214 -7.57 5.75 -11.96
CA ARG A 214 -8.60 5.12 -11.12
C ARG A 214 -8.23 3.70 -10.74
N GLU A 215 -7.82 2.87 -11.69
CA GLU A 215 -7.34 1.50 -11.43
C GLU A 215 -6.17 1.53 -10.44
N ALA A 216 -5.18 2.39 -10.66
CA ALA A 216 -4.03 2.55 -9.77
C ALA A 216 -4.44 3.02 -8.36
N SER A 217 -5.38 3.97 -8.27
CA SER A 217 -5.90 4.45 -6.98
C SER A 217 -6.68 3.37 -6.22
N VAL A 218 -7.46 2.55 -6.92
CA VAL A 218 -8.19 1.42 -6.33
C VAL A 218 -7.20 0.37 -5.84
N ALA A 219 -6.23 0.01 -6.69
CA ALA A 219 -5.16 -0.92 -6.36
C ALA A 219 -4.38 -0.48 -5.10
N ALA A 220 -3.90 0.76 -5.08
CA ALA A 220 -3.15 1.31 -3.95
C ALA A 220 -3.99 1.39 -2.66
N THR A 221 -5.31 1.61 -2.78
CA THR A 221 -6.21 1.65 -1.62
C THR A 221 -6.43 0.25 -1.06
N LEU A 222 -6.72 -0.74 -1.92
CA LEU A 222 -6.83 -2.14 -1.52
C LEU A 222 -5.57 -2.61 -0.82
N GLN A 223 -4.39 -2.34 -1.39
CA GLN A 223 -3.10 -2.71 -0.82
C GLN A 223 -2.88 -2.10 0.56
N ARG A 224 -3.11 -0.79 0.72
CA ARG A 224 -3.01 -0.10 2.02
C ARG A 224 -3.95 -0.68 3.07
N THR A 225 -5.14 -1.13 2.68
CA THR A 225 -6.09 -1.75 3.62
C THR A 225 -5.74 -3.20 3.96
N MET A 226 -5.00 -3.90 3.11
CA MET A 226 -4.61 -5.29 3.30
C MET A 226 -3.34 -5.45 4.15
N LEU A 227 -2.51 -4.41 4.26
CA LEU A 227 -1.34 -4.39 5.16
C LEU A 227 -1.72 -3.91 6.58
N PRO A 228 -0.92 -4.24 7.62
CA PRO A 228 -1.15 -3.70 8.95
C PRO A 228 -1.04 -2.17 8.95
N PRO A 229 -2.00 -1.44 9.56
CA PRO A 229 -1.95 0.03 9.65
C PRO A 229 -0.81 0.51 10.57
N SER A 230 -0.39 -0.33 11.51
CA SER A 230 0.69 -0.12 12.45
C SER A 230 1.30 -1.46 12.82
N LEU A 231 2.59 -1.46 13.14
CA LEU A 231 3.25 -2.61 13.75
C LEU A 231 2.86 -2.71 15.24
N ALA A 232 3.03 -3.90 15.81
CA ALA A 232 2.77 -4.15 17.21
C ALA A 232 3.80 -3.46 18.11
N GLU A 233 3.33 -2.72 19.12
CA GLU A 233 4.18 -2.15 20.15
C GLU A 233 4.29 -3.12 21.32
N LEU A 234 5.47 -3.70 21.52
CA LEU A 234 5.74 -4.66 22.60
C LEU A 234 7.00 -4.29 23.37
N PRO A 235 6.98 -4.37 24.71
CA PRO A 235 8.18 -4.18 25.53
C PRO A 235 9.30 -5.12 25.10
N GLY A 236 10.50 -4.57 24.90
CA GLY A 236 11.68 -5.35 24.51
C GLY A 236 11.75 -5.72 23.03
N VAL A 237 10.90 -5.14 22.17
CA VAL A 237 10.97 -5.29 20.71
C VAL A 237 10.75 -3.93 20.03
N GLN A 238 11.63 -3.58 19.09
CA GLN A 238 11.47 -2.41 18.22
C GLN A 238 11.28 -2.89 16.79
N LEU A 239 10.25 -2.40 16.12
CA LEU A 239 9.90 -2.84 14.76
C LEU A 239 9.96 -1.66 13.80
N ALA A 240 10.40 -1.91 12.57
CA ALA A 240 10.23 -1.01 11.44
C ALA A 240 9.86 -1.81 10.20
N SER A 241 9.11 -1.20 9.30
CA SER A 241 8.78 -1.82 8.02
C SER A 241 8.88 -0.82 6.88
N ARG A 242 9.07 -1.35 5.67
CA ARG A 242 8.95 -0.60 4.42
C ARG A 242 8.16 -1.44 3.44
N TYR A 243 7.30 -0.78 2.69
CA TYR A 243 6.57 -1.39 1.58
C TYR A 243 6.71 -0.48 0.36
N LEU A 244 7.29 -0.98 -0.73
CA LEU A 244 7.46 -0.23 -1.96
C LEU A 244 6.79 -0.99 -3.11
N PRO A 245 5.70 -0.44 -3.69
CA PRO A 245 5.05 -1.08 -4.82
C PRO A 245 5.91 -0.99 -6.09
N SER A 246 5.73 -1.96 -6.99
CA SER A 246 6.37 -2.00 -8.30
C SER A 246 5.92 -0.83 -9.18
N SER A 247 6.84 -0.31 -9.99
CA SER A 247 6.68 0.99 -10.66
C SER A 247 5.91 0.97 -11.99
N ARG A 248 5.53 -0.21 -12.50
CA ARG A 248 5.22 -0.38 -13.94
C ARG A 248 3.76 -0.61 -14.29
N THR A 249 2.89 -0.95 -13.35
CA THR A 249 1.48 -1.29 -13.66
C THR A 249 0.58 -0.96 -12.46
N ALA A 250 -0.70 -0.66 -12.74
CA ALA A 250 -1.77 -0.52 -11.74
C ALA A 250 -2.14 -1.87 -11.06
N GLN A 251 -1.14 -2.72 -10.85
CA GLN A 251 -1.26 -4.04 -10.26
C GLN A 251 -1.14 -3.94 -8.74
N VAL A 252 -1.83 -4.83 -8.04
CA VAL A 252 -1.77 -4.92 -6.58
C VAL A 252 -0.79 -6.01 -6.21
N GLY A 253 0.09 -5.74 -5.26
CA GLY A 253 1.10 -6.69 -4.83
C GLY A 253 0.57 -7.89 -4.06
N GLY A 254 1.30 -9.00 -4.23
CA GLY A 254 1.14 -10.23 -3.47
C GLY A 254 1.85 -10.20 -2.12
N ASP A 255 2.88 -9.36 -1.98
CA ASP A 255 3.69 -9.19 -0.78
C ASP A 255 2.89 -8.72 0.45
N TRP A 256 3.15 -9.35 1.60
CA TRP A 256 2.68 -8.88 2.89
C TRP A 256 3.66 -9.13 4.02
N TYR A 257 3.50 -8.39 5.11
CA TYR A 257 4.13 -8.66 6.38
C TYR A 257 3.13 -8.44 7.51
N ASP A 258 3.39 -9.04 8.67
CA ASP A 258 2.62 -8.79 9.88
C ASP A 258 3.47 -8.97 11.15
N SER A 259 3.01 -8.33 12.23
CA SER A 259 3.60 -8.44 13.56
C SER A 259 2.48 -8.68 14.57
N ILE A 260 2.43 -9.87 15.16
CA ILE A 260 1.29 -10.32 15.96
C ILE A 260 1.75 -10.56 17.41
N PRO A 261 1.22 -9.82 18.39
CA PRO A 261 1.47 -10.09 19.80
C PRO A 261 0.98 -11.48 20.20
N LEU A 262 1.83 -12.22 20.90
CA LEU A 262 1.54 -13.56 21.41
C LEU A 262 1.54 -13.57 22.95
N PRO A 263 0.92 -14.58 23.59
CA PRO A 263 0.98 -14.73 25.04
C PRO A 263 2.42 -14.78 25.54
N GLY A 264 2.67 -14.12 26.67
CA GLY A 264 3.98 -14.17 27.32
C GLY A 264 4.98 -13.13 26.85
N ASN A 265 4.48 -11.98 26.36
CA ASN A 265 5.28 -10.92 25.73
C ASN A 265 6.06 -11.40 24.49
N ARG A 266 5.62 -12.52 23.89
CA ARG A 266 6.18 -13.02 22.64
C ARG A 266 5.62 -12.25 21.46
N ILE A 267 6.31 -12.32 20.34
CA ILE A 267 5.83 -11.75 19.08
C ILE A 267 6.02 -12.74 17.95
N ALA A 268 5.02 -12.85 17.07
CA ALA A 268 5.17 -13.46 15.77
C ALA A 268 5.46 -12.39 14.72
N LEU A 269 6.46 -12.65 13.89
CA LEU A 269 6.85 -11.86 12.74
C LEU A 269 6.58 -12.72 11.52
N VAL A 270 5.83 -12.18 10.57
CA VAL A 270 5.37 -12.90 9.39
C VAL A 270 5.75 -12.07 8.17
N ILE A 271 6.26 -12.74 7.16
CA ILE A 271 6.40 -12.18 5.83
C ILE A 271 5.99 -13.23 4.80
N GLY A 272 5.43 -12.81 3.69
CA GLY A 272 5.16 -13.70 2.59
C GLY A 272 4.87 -12.97 1.31
N ASP A 273 4.78 -13.74 0.24
CA ASP A 273 4.48 -13.27 -1.11
C ASP A 273 3.55 -14.26 -1.80
N VAL A 274 2.48 -13.75 -2.41
CA VAL A 274 1.54 -14.53 -3.21
C VAL A 274 1.93 -14.39 -4.67
N MET A 275 2.13 -15.53 -5.34
CA MET A 275 2.56 -15.55 -6.74
C MET A 275 1.70 -14.66 -7.64
N GLY A 276 2.37 -13.73 -8.31
CA GLY A 276 1.79 -12.80 -9.27
C GLY A 276 1.14 -11.57 -8.63
N HIS A 277 0.97 -10.52 -9.44
CA HIS A 277 0.63 -9.18 -8.97
C HIS A 277 -0.73 -8.76 -9.57
N SER A 278 -1.81 -9.20 -8.95
CA SER A 278 -3.19 -8.98 -9.41
C SER A 278 -4.16 -8.68 -8.27
N MET A 279 -5.35 -8.17 -8.59
CA MET A 279 -6.42 -8.01 -7.59
C MET A 279 -6.78 -9.35 -6.90
N THR A 280 -6.68 -10.47 -7.62
CA THR A 280 -6.90 -11.81 -7.06
C THR A 280 -5.79 -12.17 -6.09
N SER A 281 -4.52 -11.93 -6.43
CA SER A 281 -3.37 -12.17 -5.55
C SER A 281 -3.50 -11.39 -4.25
N ALA A 282 -3.91 -10.11 -4.32
CA ALA A 282 -4.17 -9.29 -3.15
C ALA A 282 -5.32 -9.79 -2.28
N ALA A 283 -6.39 -10.32 -2.88
CA ALA A 283 -7.50 -10.93 -2.15
C ALA A 283 -7.05 -12.21 -1.40
N ILE A 284 -6.19 -13.02 -2.02
CA ILE A 284 -5.63 -14.22 -1.41
C ILE A 284 -4.67 -13.85 -0.29
N MET A 285 -3.79 -12.88 -0.52
CA MET A 285 -2.91 -12.33 0.51
C MET A 285 -3.69 -11.90 1.75
N GLY A 286 -4.78 -11.14 1.58
CA GLY A 286 -5.64 -10.74 2.70
C GLY A 286 -6.26 -11.92 3.47
N GLN A 287 -6.65 -12.98 2.77
CA GLN A 287 -7.18 -14.20 3.38
C GLN A 287 -6.11 -15.01 4.12
N LEU A 288 -4.92 -15.18 3.52
CA LEU A 288 -3.78 -15.85 4.14
C LEU A 288 -3.34 -15.10 5.39
N ARG A 289 -3.17 -13.77 5.30
CA ARG A 289 -2.84 -12.91 6.44
C ARG A 289 -3.84 -13.06 7.59
N THR A 290 -5.15 -12.99 7.30
CA THR A 290 -6.21 -13.15 8.31
C THR A 290 -6.18 -14.56 8.94
N THR A 291 -5.88 -15.59 8.13
CA THR A 291 -5.73 -16.97 8.61
C THR A 291 -4.54 -17.09 9.55
N VAL A 292 -3.38 -16.53 9.18
CA VAL A 292 -2.18 -16.49 10.02
C VAL A 292 -2.46 -15.78 11.35
N GLN A 293 -3.12 -14.62 11.34
CA GLN A 293 -3.51 -13.92 12.57
C GLN A 293 -4.37 -14.80 13.49
N THR A 294 -5.32 -15.54 12.90
CA THR A 294 -6.20 -16.45 13.64
C THR A 294 -5.42 -17.62 14.24
N LEU A 295 -4.52 -18.25 13.46
CA LEU A 295 -3.70 -19.37 13.89
C LEU A 295 -2.66 -18.95 14.94
N ALA A 296 -2.03 -17.78 14.78
CA ALA A 296 -1.11 -17.20 15.75
C ALA A 296 -1.79 -16.98 17.11
N GLY A 297 -3.07 -16.56 17.11
CA GLY A 297 -3.87 -16.44 18.33
C GLY A 297 -4.10 -17.76 19.09
N LEU A 298 -3.86 -18.90 18.45
CA LEU A 298 -3.90 -20.23 19.07
C LEU A 298 -2.56 -20.67 19.66
N ASP A 299 -1.52 -19.83 19.59
CA ASP A 299 -0.17 -20.07 20.14
C ASP A 299 0.44 -21.41 19.69
N LEU A 300 0.21 -21.74 18.41
CA LEU A 300 0.80 -22.89 17.74
C LEU A 300 2.27 -22.61 17.39
N PRO A 301 3.14 -23.64 17.37
CA PRO A 301 4.50 -23.48 16.87
C PRO A 301 4.50 -23.14 15.37
N PRO A 302 5.56 -22.46 14.85
CA PRO A 302 5.62 -21.96 13.47
C PRO A 302 5.32 -23.00 12.40
N ASP A 303 5.83 -24.23 12.55
CA ASP A 303 5.61 -25.34 11.62
C ASP A 303 4.15 -25.77 11.55
N GLU A 304 3.44 -25.84 12.67
CA GLU A 304 2.00 -26.14 12.70
C GLU A 304 1.17 -25.00 12.11
N VAL A 305 1.58 -23.74 12.32
CA VAL A 305 0.92 -22.57 11.69
C VAL A 305 1.02 -22.67 10.17
N LEU A 306 2.22 -22.94 9.64
CA LEU A 306 2.41 -23.08 8.19
C LEU A 306 1.68 -24.31 7.63
N HIS A 307 1.64 -25.41 8.37
CA HIS A 307 0.89 -26.60 7.97
C HIS A 307 -0.61 -26.31 7.82
N HIS A 308 -1.22 -25.68 8.82
CA HIS A 308 -2.63 -25.31 8.73
C HIS A 308 -2.91 -24.23 7.68
N LEU A 309 -1.95 -23.33 7.45
CA LEU A 309 -2.04 -22.34 6.37
C LEU A 309 -2.06 -23.02 5.00
N ASP A 310 -1.20 -24.01 4.76
CA ASP A 310 -1.16 -24.84 3.54
C ASP A 310 -2.48 -25.58 3.32
N GLU A 311 -3.04 -26.20 4.38
CA GLU A 311 -4.35 -26.86 4.31
C GLU A 311 -5.50 -25.89 3.96
N GLN A 312 -5.48 -24.66 4.48
CA GLN A 312 -6.49 -23.66 4.13
C GLN A 312 -6.30 -23.12 2.72
N ALA A 313 -5.06 -22.87 2.30
CA ALA A 313 -4.75 -22.39 0.96
C ALA A 313 -5.21 -23.39 -0.12
N GLY A 314 -5.05 -24.69 0.11
CA GLY A 314 -5.58 -25.72 -0.79
C GLY A 314 -7.09 -25.65 -1.03
N ARG A 315 -7.87 -25.02 -0.13
CA ARG A 315 -9.31 -24.80 -0.29
C ARG A 315 -9.66 -23.54 -1.08
N LEU A 316 -8.71 -22.61 -1.23
CA LEU A 316 -8.86 -21.37 -1.99
C LEU A 316 -8.66 -21.57 -3.50
N GLY A 317 -8.10 -22.72 -3.90
CA GLY A 317 -7.93 -23.13 -5.28
C GLY A 317 -6.47 -23.47 -5.60
N THR A 318 -6.26 -24.47 -6.48
CA THR A 318 -4.93 -25.02 -6.78
C THR A 318 -4.05 -24.15 -7.67
N GLU A 319 -4.57 -23.02 -8.18
CA GLU A 319 -3.83 -22.13 -9.07
C GLU A 319 -3.03 -21.05 -8.35
N HIS A 320 -3.15 -20.97 -7.03
CA HIS A 320 -2.53 -19.91 -6.24
C HIS A 320 -1.56 -20.52 -5.24
N THR A 321 -0.31 -20.08 -5.31
CA THR A 321 0.75 -20.48 -4.38
C THR A 321 1.32 -19.24 -3.73
N ALA A 322 1.80 -19.40 -2.50
CA ALA A 322 2.41 -18.30 -1.75
C ALA A 322 3.64 -18.79 -1.01
N THR A 323 4.67 -17.96 -0.93
CA THR A 323 5.77 -18.17 -0.01
C THR A 323 5.44 -17.52 1.33
N CYS A 324 5.89 -18.12 2.44
CA CYS A 324 5.65 -17.55 3.77
C CYS A 324 6.76 -17.95 4.74
N LEU A 325 7.27 -16.98 5.50
CA LEU A 325 8.14 -17.23 6.64
C LEU A 325 7.46 -16.76 7.92
N TYR A 326 7.45 -17.63 8.91
CA TYR A 326 6.89 -17.35 10.23
C TYR A 326 7.98 -17.48 11.29
N ALA A 327 8.22 -16.40 12.03
CA ALA A 327 9.21 -16.35 13.10
C ALA A 327 8.55 -15.93 14.42
N MET A 328 8.78 -16.68 15.50
CA MET A 328 8.29 -16.39 16.83
C MET A 328 9.47 -16.04 17.75
N TYR A 329 9.45 -14.84 18.34
CA TYR A 329 10.48 -14.39 19.28
C TYR A 329 10.00 -14.44 20.74
N ASP A 330 10.82 -15.02 21.61
CA ASP A 330 10.67 -15.01 23.07
C ASP A 330 11.70 -14.07 23.71
N PRO A 331 11.27 -12.89 24.20
CA PRO A 331 12.19 -11.91 24.80
C PRO A 331 12.70 -12.31 26.18
N VAL A 332 12.08 -13.30 26.84
CA VAL A 332 12.55 -13.82 28.13
C VAL A 332 13.67 -14.84 27.91
N ARG A 333 13.53 -15.71 26.90
CA ARG A 333 14.53 -16.75 26.60
C ARG A 333 15.60 -16.28 25.62
N HIS A 334 15.40 -15.15 24.95
CA HIS A 334 16.24 -14.68 23.85
C HIS A 334 16.37 -15.74 22.75
N ARG A 335 15.22 -16.29 22.35
CA ARG A 335 15.11 -17.36 21.34
C ARG A 335 14.13 -16.98 20.26
N LEU A 336 14.51 -17.31 19.03
CA LEU A 336 13.69 -17.20 17.83
C LEU A 336 13.38 -18.61 17.36
N LEU A 337 12.11 -18.93 17.14
CA LEU A 337 11.67 -20.17 16.50
C LEU A 337 11.16 -19.81 15.11
N VAL A 338 11.74 -20.37 14.05
CA VAL A 338 11.45 -19.98 12.66
C VAL A 338 11.07 -21.21 11.84
N SER A 339 10.04 -21.08 11.01
CA SER A 339 9.73 -22.05 9.96
C SER A 339 9.52 -21.33 8.63
N ASN A 340 9.81 -22.01 7.52
CA ASN A 340 9.86 -21.43 6.19
C ASN A 340 9.09 -22.29 5.19
N ALA A 341 8.08 -21.70 4.52
CA ALA A 341 7.32 -22.28 3.42
C ALA A 341 7.77 -21.66 2.09
N GLY A 342 8.94 -22.08 1.60
CA GLY A 342 9.48 -21.68 0.30
C GLY A 342 9.89 -20.21 0.17
N HIS A 343 9.94 -19.46 1.26
CA HIS A 343 10.34 -18.06 1.30
C HIS A 343 11.87 -17.90 1.44
N LEU A 344 12.34 -16.65 1.32
CA LEU A 344 13.76 -16.33 1.42
C LEU A 344 14.29 -16.47 2.86
N PRO A 345 15.54 -16.94 3.02
CA PRO A 345 16.14 -17.05 4.34
C PRO A 345 16.36 -15.65 4.93
N PRO A 346 16.02 -15.42 6.21
CA PRO A 346 16.12 -14.12 6.83
C PRO A 346 17.56 -13.81 7.25
N VAL A 347 17.88 -12.54 7.44
CA VAL A 347 19.21 -12.10 7.89
C VAL A 347 19.14 -11.64 9.34
N LEU A 348 19.96 -12.21 10.21
CA LEU A 348 20.12 -11.82 11.61
C LEU A 348 21.41 -11.01 11.78
N LEU A 349 21.27 -9.76 12.21
CA LEU A 349 22.37 -8.91 12.63
C LEU A 349 22.58 -9.05 14.13
N HIS A 350 23.74 -9.53 14.53
CA HIS A 350 24.11 -9.73 15.93
C HIS A 350 24.58 -8.43 16.58
N PRO A 351 24.54 -8.33 17.93
CA PRO A 351 25.01 -7.15 18.66
C PRO A 351 26.49 -6.81 18.45
N ASP A 352 27.30 -7.80 18.07
CA ASP A 352 28.73 -7.63 17.73
C ASP A 352 28.96 -7.08 16.31
N GLY A 353 27.88 -6.82 15.57
CA GLY A 353 27.88 -6.33 14.20
C GLY A 353 27.99 -7.42 13.14
N SER A 354 28.15 -8.70 13.51
CA SER A 354 28.16 -9.79 12.54
C SER A 354 26.76 -10.01 11.94
N ALA A 355 26.69 -10.24 10.63
CA ALA A 355 25.45 -10.52 9.92
C ALA A 355 25.44 -11.96 9.40
N GLU A 356 24.40 -12.70 9.76
CA GLU A 356 24.22 -14.12 9.49
C GLU A 356 22.94 -14.34 8.67
N ILE A 357 23.03 -15.10 7.58
CA ILE A 357 21.83 -15.61 6.89
C ILE A 357 21.39 -16.86 7.64
N LEU A 358 20.18 -16.88 8.17
CA LEU A 358 19.70 -18.01 8.96
C LEU A 358 19.44 -19.23 8.06
N ASP A 359 20.03 -20.37 8.44
CA ASP A 359 19.79 -21.66 7.77
C ASP A 359 18.48 -22.26 8.28
N VAL A 360 17.39 -21.96 7.59
CA VAL A 360 16.05 -22.48 7.89
C VAL A 360 15.66 -23.45 6.77
N PRO A 361 15.38 -24.74 7.08
CA PRO A 361 14.97 -25.73 6.09
C PRO A 361 13.81 -25.22 5.24
N PRO A 362 13.97 -25.16 3.90
CA PRO A 362 12.91 -24.67 3.05
C PRO A 362 11.83 -25.74 2.89
N GLY A 363 10.61 -25.42 3.32
CA GLY A 363 9.41 -26.17 2.94
C GLY A 363 8.93 -25.81 1.53
N ALA A 364 7.93 -26.55 1.02
CA ALA A 364 7.26 -26.18 -0.22
C ALA A 364 6.45 -24.89 -0.04
N PRO A 365 6.24 -24.07 -1.10
CA PRO A 365 5.32 -22.95 -1.03
C PRO A 365 3.90 -23.40 -0.61
N ILE A 366 3.23 -22.53 0.15
CA ILE A 366 1.85 -22.68 0.59
C ILE A 366 0.95 -22.88 -0.64
N GLY A 367 0.06 -23.87 -0.60
CA GLY A 367 -0.87 -24.23 -1.67
C GLY A 367 -0.37 -25.33 -2.63
N VAL A 368 0.91 -25.69 -2.58
CA VAL A 368 1.48 -26.78 -3.39
C VAL A 368 1.19 -28.16 -2.79
N GLY A 369 0.98 -28.22 -1.47
CA GLY A 369 0.93 -29.45 -0.70
C GLY A 369 2.33 -29.92 -0.32
N SER A 370 2.65 -29.83 0.98
CA SER A 370 3.95 -30.24 1.52
C SER A 370 3.88 -31.52 2.36
N ASP A 371 5.01 -32.22 2.49
CA ASP A 371 5.19 -33.30 3.48
C ASP A 371 5.31 -32.78 4.93
N GLY A 372 5.12 -31.46 5.14
CA GLY A 372 5.25 -30.76 6.42
C GLY A 372 6.31 -29.65 6.38
N PHE A 373 6.32 -28.86 7.44
CA PHE A 373 7.29 -27.78 7.66
C PHE A 373 8.13 -28.10 8.90
N GLU A 374 9.37 -27.61 8.93
CA GLU A 374 10.27 -27.78 10.09
C GLU A 374 10.52 -26.43 10.76
N SER A 375 10.55 -26.43 12.09
CA SER A 375 10.92 -25.26 12.89
C SER A 375 12.36 -25.39 13.40
N VAL A 376 13.15 -24.32 13.25
CA VAL A 376 14.51 -24.21 13.80
C VAL A 376 14.55 -23.17 14.90
N GLU A 377 15.20 -23.52 16.01
CA GLU A 377 15.44 -22.58 17.11
C GLU A 377 16.82 -21.92 16.98
N VAL A 378 16.82 -20.59 16.95
CA VAL A 378 18.01 -19.75 16.83
C VAL A 378 18.15 -18.87 18.07
N HIS A 379 19.38 -18.64 18.53
CA HIS A 379 19.64 -17.69 19.61
C HIS A 379 19.59 -16.25 19.09
N ALA A 380 18.74 -15.42 19.70
CA ALA A 380 18.53 -14.03 19.35
C ALA A 380 18.69 -13.15 20.60
N PRO A 381 19.94 -12.81 20.98
CA PRO A 381 20.24 -12.05 22.20
C PRO A 381 19.69 -10.62 22.12
N ALA A 382 19.62 -9.97 23.29
CA ALA A 382 19.33 -8.54 23.36
C ALA A 382 20.33 -7.73 22.51
N GLY A 383 19.82 -6.81 21.69
CA GLY A 383 20.55 -6.04 20.70
C GLY A 383 20.52 -6.63 19.28
N ALA A 384 20.15 -7.91 19.11
CA ALA A 384 20.10 -8.53 17.78
C ALA A 384 18.93 -7.97 16.96
N THR A 385 19.09 -7.89 15.63
CA THR A 385 18.07 -7.41 14.71
C THR A 385 17.83 -8.43 13.59
N LEU A 386 16.60 -8.92 13.48
CA LEU A 386 16.15 -9.80 12.40
C LEU A 386 15.60 -8.96 11.25
N LEU A 387 16.00 -9.27 10.02
CA LEU A 387 15.47 -8.67 8.80
C LEU A 387 14.77 -9.73 7.96
N LEU A 388 13.48 -9.49 7.69
CA LEU A 388 12.64 -10.28 6.80
C LEU A 388 12.34 -9.45 5.54
N TYR A 389 12.45 -10.05 4.36
CA TYR A 389 12.27 -9.34 3.09
C TYR A 389 11.74 -10.27 1.99
N THR A 390 11.06 -9.68 1.02
CA THR A 390 10.63 -10.36 -0.21
C THR A 390 11.70 -10.28 -1.31
N ASP A 391 11.50 -11.04 -2.38
CA ASP A 391 12.47 -11.18 -3.47
C ASP A 391 12.69 -9.88 -4.25
N GLY A 392 11.70 -8.99 -4.35
CA GLY A 392 11.88 -7.67 -4.97
C GLY A 392 13.01 -6.82 -4.36
N LEU A 393 13.50 -7.14 -3.15
CA LEU A 393 14.67 -6.49 -2.55
C LEU A 393 16.02 -7.02 -3.07
N VAL A 394 16.08 -8.31 -3.41
CA VAL A 394 17.33 -9.05 -3.68
C VAL A 394 17.43 -9.55 -5.11
N GLU A 395 16.31 -9.78 -5.77
CA GLU A 395 16.23 -10.17 -7.17
C GLU A 395 16.30 -8.95 -8.09
N SER A 396 17.02 -9.09 -9.19
CA SER A 396 17.05 -8.09 -10.26
C SER A 396 17.31 -8.77 -11.58
N ARG A 397 17.03 -8.10 -12.70
CA ARG A 397 17.31 -8.65 -14.06
C ARG A 397 18.76 -9.07 -14.27
N SER A 398 19.68 -8.49 -13.51
CA SER A 398 21.12 -8.63 -13.68
C SER A 398 21.79 -9.48 -12.59
N SER A 399 21.06 -9.93 -11.57
CA SER A 399 21.60 -10.67 -10.44
C SER A 399 20.61 -11.71 -9.93
N ASP A 400 21.10 -12.91 -9.64
CA ASP A 400 20.32 -13.93 -8.96
C ASP A 400 20.01 -13.53 -7.50
N VAL A 401 19.00 -14.20 -6.94
CA VAL A 401 18.50 -14.01 -5.57
C VAL A 401 19.61 -14.23 -4.54
N LEU A 402 20.38 -15.32 -4.65
CA LEU A 402 21.40 -15.68 -3.65
C LEU A 402 22.51 -14.63 -3.57
N THR A 403 22.96 -14.10 -4.70
CA THR A 403 23.94 -13.01 -4.76
C THR A 403 23.34 -11.73 -4.17
N GLY A 404 22.05 -11.47 -4.40
CA GLY A 404 21.32 -10.36 -3.80
C GLY A 404 21.27 -10.46 -2.28
N VAL A 405 20.96 -11.63 -1.74
CA VAL A 405 20.93 -11.92 -0.29
C VAL A 405 22.31 -11.70 0.34
N GLU A 406 23.38 -12.21 -0.29
CA GLU A 406 24.74 -12.02 0.23
C GLU A 406 25.18 -10.54 0.19
N ARG A 407 24.76 -9.80 -0.84
CA ARG A 407 24.99 -8.35 -0.91
C ARG A 407 24.25 -7.61 0.20
N LEU A 408 23.01 -7.99 0.49
CA LEU A 408 22.24 -7.44 1.61
C LEU A 408 22.95 -7.70 2.95
N ARG A 409 23.37 -8.96 3.20
CA ARG A 409 24.15 -9.34 4.38
C ARG A 409 25.40 -8.47 4.56
N ALA A 410 26.20 -8.31 3.50
CA ALA A 410 27.43 -7.53 3.54
C ALA A 410 27.17 -6.04 3.86
N ARG A 411 26.07 -5.47 3.37
CA ARG A 411 25.71 -4.07 3.66
C ARG A 411 25.22 -3.85 5.08
N LEU A 412 24.42 -4.77 5.62
CA LEU A 412 23.99 -4.69 7.01
C LEU A 412 25.20 -4.76 7.95
N HIS A 413 26.17 -5.64 7.65
CA HIS A 413 27.43 -5.71 8.38
C HIS A 413 28.23 -4.40 8.32
N ALA A 414 28.32 -3.77 7.14
CA ALA A 414 28.99 -2.48 6.98
C ALA A 414 28.30 -1.37 7.78
N ALA A 415 26.97 -1.28 7.72
CA ALA A 415 26.20 -0.29 8.48
C ALA A 415 26.35 -0.46 9.99
N ALA A 416 26.40 -1.70 10.49
CA ALA A 416 26.64 -2.00 11.90
C ALA A 416 28.07 -1.62 12.36
N SER A 417 29.03 -1.52 11.43
CA SER A 417 30.40 -1.07 11.72
C SER A 417 30.50 0.46 11.84
N GLU A 418 29.61 1.19 11.17
CA GLU A 418 29.59 2.66 11.17
C GLU A 418 28.77 3.26 12.32
N SER A 419 27.71 2.56 12.74
CA SER A 419 26.83 2.97 13.83
C SER A 419 26.80 1.90 14.91
N THR A 420 27.13 2.28 16.15
CA THR A 420 26.96 1.39 17.30
C THR A 420 25.46 1.30 17.58
N SER A 421 24.84 0.18 17.19
CA SER A 421 23.41 -0.09 17.39
C SER A 421 22.45 0.70 16.47
N PRO A 422 22.47 0.44 15.14
CA PRO A 422 21.56 1.09 14.21
C PRO A 422 20.09 0.79 14.56
N VAL A 423 19.24 1.80 14.43
CA VAL A 423 17.79 1.65 14.67
C VAL A 423 17.15 0.87 13.49
N PRO A 424 16.04 0.13 13.73
CA PRO A 424 15.39 -0.66 12.68
C PRO A 424 15.06 0.14 11.41
N ASP A 425 14.62 1.40 11.55
CA ASP A 425 14.33 2.27 10.40
C ASP A 425 15.55 2.54 9.51
N GLU A 426 16.71 2.83 10.11
CA GLU A 426 17.95 3.04 9.37
C GLU A 426 18.39 1.77 8.65
N LEU A 427 18.24 0.61 9.28
CA LEU A 427 18.53 -0.69 8.65
C LEU A 427 17.59 -0.96 7.48
N CYS A 428 16.31 -0.58 7.58
CA CYS A 428 15.39 -0.66 6.46
C CYS A 428 15.85 0.21 5.29
N ASP A 429 16.27 1.45 5.56
CA ASP A 429 16.70 2.38 4.51
C ASP A 429 18.05 1.94 3.88
N VAL A 430 18.98 1.40 4.68
CA VAL A 430 20.24 0.79 4.21
C VAL A 430 19.95 -0.42 3.32
N ALA A 431 19.01 -1.27 3.72
CA ALA A 431 18.59 -2.43 2.94
C ALA A 431 18.01 -1.99 1.60
N LEU A 432 17.10 -1.01 1.58
CA LEU A 432 16.51 -0.48 0.34
C LEU A 432 17.53 0.18 -0.60
N GLY A 433 18.61 0.72 -0.05
CA GLY A 433 19.72 1.25 -0.83
C GLY A 433 20.41 0.21 -1.72
N THR A 434 20.16 -1.11 -1.57
CA THR A 434 20.71 -2.18 -2.44
C THR A 434 20.28 -2.01 -3.88
N LEU A 435 19.10 -1.43 -4.10
CA LEU A 435 18.43 -1.33 -5.38
C LEU A 435 18.91 -0.12 -6.18
N GLN A 436 19.18 -0.32 -7.47
CA GLN A 436 19.28 0.78 -8.42
C GLN A 436 17.86 1.22 -8.81
N THR A 437 17.60 2.52 -8.86
CA THR A 437 16.24 3.11 -8.99
C THR A 437 15.48 2.67 -10.25
N ALA A 438 16.15 2.09 -11.25
CA ALA A 438 15.58 1.69 -12.53
C ALA A 438 15.21 0.19 -12.65
N ASP A 439 15.53 -0.64 -11.64
CA ASP A 439 15.53 -2.11 -11.75
C ASP A 439 14.40 -2.81 -10.96
N ARG A 440 13.35 -2.08 -10.54
CA ARG A 440 12.24 -2.63 -9.74
C ARG A 440 11.19 -3.30 -10.62
N ASP A 441 11.26 -4.61 -10.71
CA ASP A 441 10.29 -5.44 -11.42
C ASP A 441 9.16 -5.98 -10.51
N ASP A 442 9.41 -6.13 -9.21
CA ASP A 442 8.43 -6.63 -8.22
C ASP A 442 8.21 -5.68 -7.03
N ASP A 443 7.20 -5.97 -6.22
CA ASP A 443 6.93 -5.31 -4.96
C ASP A 443 8.00 -5.66 -3.91
N ILE A 444 8.14 -4.79 -2.91
CA ILE A 444 9.10 -4.99 -1.83
C ILE A 444 8.37 -4.84 -0.50
N ALA A 445 8.30 -5.91 0.25
CA ALA A 445 8.01 -5.89 1.68
C ALA A 445 9.29 -6.12 2.49
N LEU A 446 9.45 -5.31 3.54
CA LEU A 446 10.59 -5.37 4.46
C LEU A 446 10.09 -5.21 5.89
N LEU A 447 10.50 -6.10 6.79
CA LEU A 447 10.23 -6.03 8.22
C LEU A 447 11.53 -6.22 9.00
N ALA A 448 11.95 -5.20 9.73
CA ALA A 448 13.07 -5.23 10.66
C ALA A 448 12.55 -5.33 12.09
N ALA A 449 13.07 -6.28 12.86
CA ALA A 449 12.71 -6.50 14.25
C ALA A 449 13.96 -6.55 15.11
N ARG A 450 14.17 -5.50 15.91
CA ARG A 450 15.25 -5.43 16.87
C ARG A 450 14.79 -5.89 18.24
N PHE A 451 15.53 -6.81 18.81
CA PHE A 451 15.20 -7.47 20.05
C PHE A 451 15.93 -6.79 21.21
N GLY A 452 15.23 -6.01 22.02
CA GLY A 452 15.76 -5.51 23.30
C GLY A 452 15.75 -6.57 24.41
N GLY A 453 14.89 -7.58 24.28
CA GLY A 453 14.66 -8.59 25.31
C GLY A 453 14.00 -8.01 26.56
N LEU A 454 13.78 -8.85 27.57
CA LEU A 454 13.37 -8.41 28.90
C LEU A 454 14.51 -8.60 29.90
N LEU A 455 14.68 -7.64 30.80
CA LEU A 455 15.71 -7.73 31.83
C LEU A 455 15.37 -8.89 32.79
N PRO A 456 16.34 -9.74 33.17
CA PRO A 456 16.08 -10.83 34.11
C PRO A 456 15.49 -10.38 35.44
N GLU A 457 15.79 -9.15 35.87
CA GLU A 457 15.23 -8.55 37.08
C GLU A 457 13.76 -8.20 36.98
N THR A 458 13.16 -8.15 35.79
CA THR A 458 11.72 -7.89 35.61
C THR A 458 10.91 -9.15 35.30
N VAL A 459 11.55 -10.33 35.35
CA VAL A 459 10.90 -11.61 35.07
C VAL A 459 11.22 -12.61 36.18
N ALA A 460 10.18 -13.28 36.67
CA ALA A 460 10.35 -14.37 37.62
C ALA A 460 9.60 -15.62 37.14
N TYR A 461 10.26 -16.78 37.22
CA TYR A 461 9.76 -18.02 36.62
C TYR A 461 10.01 -19.23 37.51
N TRP A 462 8.99 -20.06 37.71
CA TRP A 462 9.07 -21.25 38.56
C TRP A 462 8.32 -22.44 37.96
N TYR A 463 8.85 -23.64 38.22
CA TYR A 463 8.17 -24.91 38.02
C TYR A 463 7.76 -25.50 39.38
N MET A 464 6.51 -25.97 39.48
CA MET A 464 5.95 -26.49 40.73
C MET A 464 5.16 -27.77 40.48
N ALA A 465 5.35 -28.78 41.32
CA ALA A 465 4.53 -30.01 41.26
C ALA A 465 3.07 -29.70 41.65
N PRO A 466 2.05 -30.29 40.98
CA PRO A 466 0.64 -30.02 41.26
C PRO A 466 0.19 -30.68 42.57
N ARG A 467 0.42 -29.99 43.70
CA ARG A 467 0.04 -30.44 45.05
C ARG A 467 -0.96 -29.47 45.71
N PRO A 468 -1.77 -29.90 46.69
CA PRO A 468 -2.69 -29.00 47.41
C PRO A 468 -2.02 -27.76 48.02
N GLN A 469 -0.73 -27.86 48.40
CA GLN A 469 0.03 -26.76 49.01
C GLN A 469 0.59 -25.75 47.98
N THR A 470 0.47 -26.03 46.68
CA THR A 470 1.12 -25.26 45.60
C THR A 470 0.62 -23.82 45.53
N ALA A 471 -0.69 -23.59 45.69
CA ALA A 471 -1.24 -22.23 45.72
C ALA A 471 -0.68 -21.39 46.88
N GLY A 472 -0.42 -22.01 48.03
CA GLY A 472 0.24 -21.35 49.16
C GLY A 472 1.72 -21.04 48.90
N LEU A 473 2.43 -21.92 48.18
CA LEU A 473 3.80 -21.66 47.74
C LEU A 473 3.86 -20.53 46.71
N ALA A 474 2.98 -20.58 45.70
CA ALA A 474 2.88 -19.57 44.65
C ALA A 474 2.68 -18.16 45.23
N ARG A 475 1.72 -17.99 46.16
CA ARG A 475 1.51 -16.71 46.87
C ARG A 475 2.78 -16.15 47.52
N ARG A 476 3.50 -17.00 48.27
CA ARG A 476 4.75 -16.58 48.95
C ARG A 476 5.85 -16.17 47.97
N LEU A 477 5.95 -16.87 46.83
CA LEU A 477 6.91 -16.53 45.77
C LEU A 477 6.52 -15.23 45.08
N THR A 478 5.23 -15.04 44.79
CA THR A 478 4.67 -13.82 44.22
C THR A 478 4.93 -12.62 45.13
N ARG A 479 4.56 -12.69 46.41
CA ARG A 479 4.83 -11.60 47.38
C ARG A 479 6.30 -11.22 47.40
N ARG A 480 7.19 -12.20 47.60
CA ARG A 480 8.63 -11.94 47.64
C ARG A 480 9.12 -11.22 46.37
N THR A 481 8.59 -11.59 45.21
CA THR A 481 8.97 -11.01 43.93
C THR A 481 8.44 -9.58 43.80
N LEU A 482 7.19 -9.34 44.18
CA LEU A 482 6.62 -8.00 44.16
C LEU A 482 7.30 -7.06 45.16
N ASP A 483 7.65 -7.55 46.35
CA ASP A 483 8.44 -6.80 47.33
C ASP A 483 9.82 -6.41 46.74
N GLN A 484 10.46 -7.34 46.01
CA GLN A 484 11.75 -7.08 45.31
C GLN A 484 11.61 -6.07 44.18
N TRP A 485 10.46 -6.05 43.49
CA TRP A 485 10.15 -5.10 42.43
C TRP A 485 9.60 -3.77 42.94
N GLY A 486 9.41 -3.61 44.27
CA GLY A 486 8.85 -2.40 44.87
C GLY A 486 7.36 -2.19 44.54
N LEU A 487 6.62 -3.27 44.28
CA LEU A 487 5.20 -3.27 43.90
C LEU A 487 4.28 -3.63 45.09
N ASP A 488 4.57 -3.08 46.28
CA ASP A 488 3.86 -3.41 47.53
C ASP A 488 2.33 -3.23 47.41
N ALA A 489 1.90 -2.20 46.67
CA ALA A 489 0.49 -1.88 46.46
C ALA A 489 -0.29 -2.97 45.69
N LEU A 490 0.39 -3.82 44.90
CA LEU A 490 -0.23 -4.88 44.11
C LEU A 490 -0.22 -6.24 44.81
N VAL A 491 0.44 -6.38 45.96
CA VAL A 491 0.68 -7.68 46.61
C VAL A 491 -0.62 -8.42 46.92
N GLU A 492 -1.58 -7.77 47.58
CA GLU A 492 -2.83 -8.43 48.01
C GLU A 492 -3.66 -8.93 46.82
N SER A 493 -3.87 -8.06 45.83
CA SER A 493 -4.62 -8.40 44.61
C SER A 493 -3.92 -9.50 43.83
N THR A 494 -2.61 -9.39 43.62
CA THR A 494 -1.86 -10.40 42.85
C THR A 494 -1.83 -11.75 43.55
N GLU A 495 -1.63 -11.80 44.87
CA GLU A 495 -1.67 -13.05 45.62
C GLU A 495 -3.02 -13.75 45.54
N LEU A 496 -4.12 -12.98 45.63
CA LEU A 496 -5.46 -13.52 45.48
C LEU A 496 -5.64 -14.15 44.10
N LEU A 497 -5.32 -13.42 43.04
CA LEU A 497 -5.50 -13.89 41.67
C LEU A 497 -4.58 -15.07 41.33
N VAL A 498 -3.31 -15.02 41.71
CA VAL A 498 -2.38 -16.16 41.55
C VAL A 498 -2.90 -17.39 42.28
N SER A 499 -3.44 -17.23 43.50
CA SER A 499 -3.99 -18.36 44.27
C SER A 499 -5.14 -19.04 43.53
N GLU A 500 -6.07 -18.26 42.98
CA GLU A 500 -7.22 -18.81 42.24
C GLU A 500 -6.79 -19.52 40.95
N VAL A 501 -5.90 -18.89 40.17
CA VAL A 501 -5.44 -19.47 38.90
C VAL A 501 -4.59 -20.73 39.14
N VAL A 502 -3.69 -20.71 40.13
CA VAL A 502 -2.86 -21.88 40.47
C VAL A 502 -3.71 -23.01 41.08
N ALA A 503 -4.68 -22.70 41.94
CA ALA A 503 -5.58 -23.71 42.49
C ALA A 503 -6.38 -24.41 41.37
N ASN A 504 -6.81 -23.64 40.37
CA ASN A 504 -7.45 -24.19 39.19
C ASN A 504 -6.49 -25.09 38.39
N ALA A 505 -5.26 -24.66 38.14
CA ALA A 505 -4.24 -25.46 37.45
C ALA A 505 -3.95 -26.79 38.19
N VAL A 506 -3.75 -26.74 39.51
CA VAL A 506 -3.50 -27.94 40.36
C VAL A 506 -4.60 -28.98 40.25
N ARG A 507 -5.85 -28.56 40.03
CA ARG A 507 -6.98 -29.49 39.89
C ARG A 507 -6.94 -30.33 38.61
N PHE A 508 -6.35 -29.79 37.54
CA PHE A 508 -6.39 -30.42 36.21
C PHE A 508 -5.02 -30.89 35.72
N ALA A 509 -3.94 -30.39 36.29
CA ALA A 509 -2.57 -30.72 35.88
C ALA A 509 -2.14 -32.11 36.36
N SER A 510 -1.48 -32.86 35.47
CA SER A 510 -0.79 -34.11 35.80
C SER A 510 0.74 -33.95 35.80
N ARG A 511 1.25 -32.90 35.16
CA ARG A 511 2.67 -32.52 35.11
C ARG A 511 2.95 -31.27 35.94
N PRO A 512 4.24 -30.91 36.17
CA PRO A 512 4.57 -29.66 36.84
C PRO A 512 3.92 -28.44 36.18
N ILE A 513 3.33 -27.58 37.00
CA ILE A 513 2.73 -26.30 36.63
C ILE A 513 3.82 -25.25 36.57
N THR A 514 3.69 -24.31 35.65
CA THR A 514 4.57 -23.14 35.55
C THR A 514 3.89 -21.91 36.13
N LEU A 515 4.65 -21.07 36.84
CA LEU A 515 4.23 -19.72 37.22
C LEU A 515 5.25 -18.75 36.68
N ARG A 516 4.79 -17.76 35.92
CA ARG A 516 5.60 -16.67 35.40
C ARG A 516 5.01 -15.32 35.85
N LEU A 517 5.86 -14.45 36.35
CA LEU A 517 5.57 -13.04 36.58
C LEU A 517 6.46 -12.22 35.66
N VAL A 518 5.88 -11.24 34.97
CA VAL A 518 6.59 -10.32 34.08
C VAL A 518 6.16 -8.90 34.44
N CYS A 519 7.12 -8.02 34.70
CA CYS A 519 6.89 -6.61 34.97
C CYS A 519 7.40 -5.77 33.79
N THR A 520 6.49 -5.18 33.02
CA THR A 520 6.81 -4.26 31.92
C THR A 520 6.11 -2.93 32.18
N ASP A 521 5.29 -2.47 31.24
CA ASP A 521 4.24 -1.46 31.40
C ASP A 521 3.08 -1.96 32.27
N VAL A 522 2.89 -3.28 32.36
CA VAL A 522 1.92 -3.95 33.24
C VAL A 522 2.58 -5.06 34.04
N LEU A 523 1.95 -5.45 35.17
CA LEU A 523 2.30 -6.68 35.87
C LEU A 523 1.47 -7.82 35.27
N ARG A 524 2.13 -8.71 34.53
CA ARG A 524 1.51 -9.89 33.92
C ARG A 524 1.86 -11.15 34.68
N CYS A 525 0.83 -11.92 35.03
CA CYS A 525 0.96 -13.22 35.71
C CYS A 525 0.45 -14.32 34.79
N GLU A 526 1.22 -15.39 34.65
CA GLU A 526 0.86 -16.53 33.79
C GLU A 526 1.06 -17.85 34.52
N VAL A 527 0.09 -18.74 34.35
CA VAL A 527 0.11 -20.08 34.92
C VAL A 527 -0.13 -21.08 33.82
N GLY A 528 0.88 -21.90 33.51
CA GLY A 528 0.80 -22.94 32.50
C GLY A 528 0.64 -24.33 33.11
N ASP A 529 -0.28 -25.12 32.56
CA ASP A 529 -0.50 -26.52 32.91
C ASP A 529 -0.64 -27.41 31.67
N ASP A 530 -0.58 -28.73 31.85
CA ASP A 530 -0.65 -29.73 30.78
C ASP A 530 -2.09 -30.12 30.39
N SER A 531 -3.12 -29.48 30.97
CA SER A 531 -4.51 -29.77 30.64
C SER A 531 -5.01 -28.87 29.50
N PRO A 532 -5.53 -29.44 28.39
CA PRO A 532 -6.05 -28.66 27.27
C PRO A 532 -7.41 -27.99 27.58
N VAL A 533 -8.01 -28.27 28.75
CA VAL A 533 -9.32 -27.76 29.13
C VAL A 533 -9.22 -26.31 29.58
N VAL A 534 -9.62 -25.40 28.70
CA VAL A 534 -9.72 -23.95 28.99
C VAL A 534 -10.78 -23.72 30.07
N PRO A 535 -10.46 -23.00 31.15
CA PRO A 535 -11.41 -22.76 32.21
C PRO A 535 -12.48 -21.77 31.75
N ARG A 536 -13.75 -22.06 32.06
CA ARG A 536 -14.89 -21.18 31.76
C ARG A 536 -15.35 -20.48 33.02
N MET A 537 -15.68 -19.19 32.90
CA MET A 537 -16.39 -18.49 33.97
C MET A 537 -17.69 -19.22 34.30
N ARG A 538 -17.90 -19.46 35.59
CA ARG A 538 -19.12 -20.07 36.12
C ARG A 538 -19.79 -19.05 37.03
N HIS A 539 -21.10 -18.86 36.88
CA HIS A 539 -21.90 -18.14 37.86
C HIS A 539 -22.16 -19.08 39.05
N ALA A 540 -21.29 -19.02 40.06
CA ALA A 540 -21.44 -19.78 41.29
C ALA A 540 -22.66 -19.27 42.08
N GLN A 541 -23.55 -20.15 42.52
CA GLN A 541 -24.64 -19.77 43.41
C GLN A 541 -24.12 -19.47 44.83
N LEU A 542 -24.93 -18.83 45.67
CA LEU A 542 -24.55 -18.45 47.03
C LEU A 542 -24.08 -19.66 47.89
N SER A 543 -24.55 -20.86 47.57
CA SER A 543 -24.21 -22.13 48.23
C SER A 543 -23.02 -22.90 47.63
N ASP A 544 -22.44 -22.46 46.52
CA ASP A 544 -21.33 -23.17 45.88
C ASP A 544 -19.99 -22.86 46.56
N GLU A 545 -19.30 -23.89 47.04
CA GLU A 545 -17.96 -23.81 47.65
C GLU A 545 -16.82 -23.58 46.63
N GLY A 546 -17.13 -23.57 45.33
CA GLY A 546 -16.15 -23.39 44.26
C GLY A 546 -16.72 -22.70 43.01
N GLY A 547 -15.84 -22.32 42.08
CA GLY A 547 -16.24 -21.69 40.81
C GLY A 547 -16.26 -20.16 40.81
N ARG A 548 -15.85 -19.51 41.92
CA ARG A 548 -15.72 -18.04 42.02
C ARG A 548 -14.35 -17.50 41.58
N GLY A 549 -13.33 -18.36 41.46
CA GLY A 549 -11.96 -17.93 41.21
C GLY A 549 -11.77 -17.08 39.94
N LEU A 550 -12.30 -17.54 38.80
CA LEU A 550 -12.24 -16.75 37.57
C LEU A 550 -13.09 -15.47 37.60
N PHE A 551 -14.16 -15.44 38.40
CA PHE A 551 -14.95 -14.22 38.58
C PHE A 551 -14.14 -13.16 39.34
N LEU A 552 -13.33 -13.57 40.32
CA LEU A 552 -12.41 -12.65 41.00
C LEU A 552 -11.32 -12.15 40.04
N VAL A 553 -10.76 -13.03 39.20
CA VAL A 553 -9.81 -12.61 38.14
C VAL A 553 -10.44 -11.58 37.22
N ASP A 554 -11.69 -11.80 36.78
CA ASP A 554 -12.43 -10.88 35.92
C ASP A 554 -12.70 -9.50 36.57
N GLN A 555 -12.94 -9.46 37.88
CA GLN A 555 -13.20 -8.19 38.59
C GLN A 555 -11.95 -7.38 38.91
N PHE A 556 -10.81 -8.03 39.18
CA PHE A 556 -9.60 -7.35 39.65
C PHE A 556 -8.52 -7.19 38.58
N ALA A 557 -8.51 -8.01 37.54
CA ALA A 557 -7.56 -7.88 36.45
C ALA A 557 -8.00 -6.80 35.45
N GLN A 558 -7.04 -6.06 34.88
CA GLN A 558 -7.31 -5.16 33.77
C GLN A 558 -7.69 -5.95 32.51
N ARG A 559 -6.98 -7.07 32.29
CA ARG A 559 -7.23 -8.04 31.23
C ARG A 559 -6.88 -9.41 31.75
N TRP A 560 -7.60 -10.42 31.30
CA TRP A 560 -7.23 -11.80 31.56
C TRP A 560 -7.67 -12.68 30.40
N GLY A 561 -7.08 -13.86 30.30
CA GLY A 561 -7.40 -14.81 29.26
C GLY A 561 -6.86 -16.19 29.55
N ALA A 562 -7.21 -17.12 28.67
CA ALA A 562 -6.66 -18.46 28.70
C ALA A 562 -6.39 -18.90 27.26
N THR A 563 -5.12 -19.18 26.98
CA THR A 563 -4.66 -19.61 25.66
C THR A 563 -4.36 -21.10 25.72
N ARG A 564 -4.88 -21.86 24.74
CA ARG A 564 -4.45 -23.25 24.55
C ARG A 564 -3.07 -23.21 23.91
N VAL A 565 -2.19 -24.08 24.38
CA VAL A 565 -0.86 -24.27 23.80
C VAL A 565 -0.73 -25.74 23.43
N SER A 566 0.18 -26.08 22.52
CA SER A 566 0.33 -27.46 22.01
C SER A 566 0.45 -28.52 23.11
N THR A 567 1.03 -28.17 24.26
CA THR A 567 1.25 -29.07 25.41
C THR A 567 0.26 -28.90 26.56
N GLY A 568 -0.77 -28.06 26.44
CA GLY A 568 -1.76 -27.81 27.49
C GLY A 568 -2.44 -26.45 27.38
N LYS A 569 -2.34 -25.62 28.43
CA LYS A 569 -2.88 -24.25 28.41
C LYS A 569 -2.07 -23.31 29.29
N VAL A 570 -2.21 -22.02 29.01
CA VAL A 570 -1.71 -20.92 29.85
C VAL A 570 -2.88 -20.02 30.21
N VAL A 571 -3.15 -19.87 31.51
CA VAL A 571 -4.10 -18.89 32.04
C VAL A 571 -3.32 -17.69 32.54
N TRP A 572 -3.73 -16.49 32.16
CA TRP A 572 -2.98 -15.27 32.46
C TRP A 572 -3.89 -14.12 32.83
N PHE A 573 -3.34 -13.16 33.57
CA PHE A 573 -4.00 -11.90 33.88
C PHE A 573 -2.98 -10.76 34.00
N GLU A 574 -3.46 -9.53 33.81
CA GLU A 574 -2.67 -8.29 33.84
C GLU A 574 -3.22 -7.34 34.89
N LEU A 575 -2.32 -6.68 35.61
CA LEU A 575 -2.61 -5.63 36.57
C LEU A 575 -1.84 -4.36 36.18
N ALA A 576 -2.51 -3.22 36.25
CA ALA A 576 -1.88 -1.93 35.99
C ALA A 576 -0.85 -1.61 37.10
N LEU A 577 0.29 -1.03 36.71
CA LEU A 577 1.29 -0.58 37.68
C LEU A 577 0.84 0.69 38.41
N PRO A 578 1.21 0.88 39.69
CA PRO A 578 0.88 2.09 40.43
C PRO A 578 1.43 3.34 39.73
N GLY A 579 0.56 4.32 39.42
CA GLY A 579 0.92 5.57 38.73
C GLY A 579 0.67 5.60 37.23
N ALA A 580 0.23 4.50 36.60
CA ALA A 580 -0.11 4.48 35.17
C ALA A 580 -1.49 5.10 34.84
N GLN A 581 -2.30 5.50 35.85
CA GLN A 581 -3.68 5.97 35.67
C GLN A 581 -3.83 7.48 35.39
N ASP A 582 -2.76 8.27 35.30
CA ASP A 582 -2.84 9.74 35.16
C ASP A 582 -2.70 10.27 33.72
N THR A 583 -2.87 9.43 32.70
CA THR A 583 -2.87 9.88 31.29
C THR A 583 -4.04 9.29 30.51
N VAL A 584 -5.18 9.99 30.57
CA VAL A 584 -6.25 9.93 29.56
C VAL A 584 -6.66 11.36 29.21
#